data_AF-A0AA39H8H2-F1
#
_entry.id   AF-A0AA39H8H2-F1
#
_cell.length_a   1.000
_cell.length_b   1.000
_cell.length_c   1.000
_cell.angle_alpha   90.00
_cell.angle_beta   90.00
_cell.angle_gamma   90.00
#
_symmetry.space_group_name_H-M   'P 1'
#
loop_
_entity.id
_entity.type
_entity.pdbx_description
1 polymer ?
#
loop_
_entity_poly.entity_id
_entity_poly.type
_entity_poly.pdbx_seq_one_letter_code
_entity_poly.pdbx_strand_id
1 'polypeptide(L)'
;MTRIWLFSTVGYGIVSLIASTLNKIVMTKFFFDYPIVIAMLQMALTLIAIEVLRFTDKIKVLPYNFQRGRDMLVPSLLYSLSAYFSLNSLEGITMPLFPAIKRFCPMAVLAFSCYLLRNHRPSNQMIAGVFAVSMGSAFACFYEFSLDQWSLLYGIAAFCMQGASFLLIENLSTQYTTADLIYMNSFNSLVFFLLADLIQDELRDSFMYFITSSSPLFSICLISLIVFGVLMHCFAILCICKTNALNTAIVGNVRAAVQTFVAYSISVYLFYDYTPTLLNLAGLMIAVGGAVYLSKLQKNDQFLRTPINLDRP
;
A
#
# COMPACT_ATOMS: atom_id res chain seq x y z
N MET A 1 3.38 -21.84 11.26
CA MET A 1 2.89 -20.89 10.23
C MET A 1 2.14 -19.69 10.81
N THR A 2 1.26 -19.88 11.80
CA THR A 2 0.33 -18.84 12.30
C THR A 2 1.01 -17.61 12.94
N ARG A 3 2.14 -17.77 13.64
CA ARG A 3 2.85 -16.64 14.29
C ARG A 3 3.45 -15.65 13.29
N ILE A 4 4.12 -16.12 12.25
CA ILE A 4 4.75 -15.27 11.21
C ILE A 4 3.69 -14.57 10.36
N TRP A 5 2.60 -15.28 10.05
CA TRP A 5 1.45 -14.72 9.35
C TRP A 5 0.81 -13.57 10.12
N LEU A 6 0.57 -13.78 11.43
CA LEU A 6 -0.01 -12.76 12.30
C LEU A 6 0.92 -11.56 12.46
N PHE A 7 2.21 -11.82 12.70
CA PHE A 7 3.23 -10.77 12.81
C PHE A 7 3.29 -9.89 11.56
N SER A 8 3.30 -10.48 10.37
CA SER A 8 3.36 -9.74 9.10
C SER A 8 2.08 -8.91 8.88
N THR A 9 0.92 -9.49 9.17
CA THR A 9 -0.39 -8.86 8.98
C THR A 9 -0.62 -7.70 9.94
N VAL A 10 -0.40 -7.93 11.23
CA VAL A 10 -0.58 -6.92 12.29
C VAL A 10 0.50 -5.85 12.18
N GLY A 11 1.75 -6.24 11.92
CA GLY A 11 2.86 -5.33 11.68
C GLY A 11 2.58 -4.39 10.52
N TYR A 12 2.15 -4.93 9.36
CA TYR A 12 1.74 -4.11 8.23
C TYR A 12 0.59 -3.16 8.60
N GLY A 13 -0.48 -3.65 9.24
CA GLY A 13 -1.62 -2.82 9.63
C GLY A 13 -1.26 -1.65 10.54
N ILE A 14 -0.45 -1.88 11.58
CA ILE A 14 -0.04 -0.85 12.55
C ILE A 14 0.91 0.16 11.90
N VAL A 15 1.98 -0.32 11.26
CA VAL A 15 3.00 0.55 10.66
C VAL A 15 2.41 1.40 9.55
N SER A 16 1.56 0.81 8.71
CA SER A 16 0.89 1.53 7.62
C SER A 16 -0.13 2.57 8.12
N LEU A 17 -0.75 2.34 9.29
CA LEU A 17 -1.60 3.33 9.93
C LEU A 17 -0.76 4.50 10.44
N ILE A 18 0.34 4.25 11.17
CA ILE A 18 1.25 5.29 11.68
C ILE A 18 1.82 6.12 10.54
N ALA A 19 2.40 5.48 9.53
CA ALA A 19 2.99 6.16 8.38
C ALA A 19 1.96 7.04 7.64
N SER A 20 0.74 6.54 7.42
CA SER A 20 -0.30 7.32 6.73
C SER A 20 -0.81 8.52 7.53
N THR A 21 -0.84 8.40 8.86
CA THR A 21 -1.20 9.49 9.76
C THR A 21 -0.10 10.55 9.79
N LEU A 22 1.17 10.13 9.91
CA LEU A 22 2.32 11.02 9.83
C LEU A 22 2.37 11.74 8.48
N ASN A 23 2.07 11.04 7.38
CA ASN A 23 2.03 11.64 6.05
C ASN A 23 1.01 12.79 6.00
N LYS A 24 -0.20 12.54 6.51
CA LYS A 24 -1.23 13.57 6.59
C LYS A 24 -0.78 14.75 7.45
N ILE A 25 -0.17 14.51 8.61
CA ILE A 25 0.35 15.57 9.48
C ILE A 25 1.43 16.40 8.76
N VAL A 26 2.39 15.77 8.09
CA VAL A 26 3.46 16.47 7.36
C VAL A 26 2.87 17.37 6.26
N MET A 27 1.94 16.84 5.46
CA MET A 27 1.33 17.60 4.38
C MET A 27 0.43 18.73 4.90
N THR A 28 -0.41 18.49 5.91
CA THR A 28 -1.44 19.48 6.31
C THR A 28 -1.05 20.40 7.46
N LYS A 29 -0.20 19.98 8.42
CA LYS A 29 0.28 20.88 9.48
C LYS A 29 1.49 21.68 9.06
N PHE A 30 2.42 21.05 8.35
CA PHE A 30 3.66 21.69 7.96
C PHE A 30 3.60 22.25 6.53
N PHE A 31 2.52 22.01 5.78
CA PHE A 31 2.40 22.47 4.38
C PHE A 31 3.54 21.98 3.49
N PHE A 32 4.06 20.78 3.79
CA PHE A 32 5.07 20.12 2.98
C PHE A 32 4.35 19.18 1.99
N ASP A 33 3.94 19.74 0.86
CA ASP A 33 3.19 19.09 -0.20
C ASP A 33 4.17 18.60 -1.29
N TYR A 34 5.04 17.65 -0.92
CA TYR A 34 6.02 17.02 -1.82
C TYR A 34 6.08 15.50 -1.59
N PRO A 35 4.99 14.77 -1.88
CA PRO A 35 4.83 13.35 -1.61
C PRO A 35 5.72 12.47 -2.51
N ILE A 36 6.08 12.89 -3.73
CA ILE A 36 7.01 12.12 -4.55
C ILE A 36 8.40 12.16 -3.92
N VAL A 37 8.83 13.32 -3.41
CA VAL A 37 10.10 13.44 -2.67
C VAL A 37 10.11 12.52 -1.46
N ILE A 38 9.02 12.47 -0.69
CA ILE A 38 8.90 11.55 0.45
C ILE A 38 9.03 10.09 -0.02
N ALA A 39 8.34 9.70 -1.09
CA ALA A 39 8.42 8.35 -1.65
C ALA A 39 9.82 8.00 -2.16
N MET A 40 10.52 8.93 -2.81
CA MET A 40 11.91 8.79 -3.25
C MET A 40 12.84 8.53 -2.06
N LEU A 41 12.74 9.34 -1.00
CA LEU A 41 13.56 9.19 0.20
C LEU A 41 13.30 7.85 0.89
N GLN A 42 12.05 7.38 0.94
CA GLN A 42 11.71 6.06 1.47
C GLN A 42 12.34 4.93 0.64
N MET A 43 12.25 4.97 -0.69
CA MET A 43 12.85 3.94 -1.54
C MET A 43 14.38 3.96 -1.46
N ALA A 44 15.00 5.14 -1.47
CA ALA A 44 16.45 5.29 -1.33
C ALA A 44 16.95 4.79 0.03
N LEU A 45 16.28 5.16 1.13
CA LEU A 45 16.65 4.69 2.47
C LEU A 45 16.48 3.18 2.60
N THR A 46 15.47 2.59 1.95
CA THR A 46 15.29 1.13 1.93
C THR A 46 16.48 0.43 1.27
N LEU A 47 16.96 0.95 0.13
CA LEU A 47 18.14 0.41 -0.56
C LEU A 47 19.41 0.54 0.29
N ILE A 48 19.65 1.71 0.87
CA ILE A 48 20.80 1.95 1.75
C ILE A 48 20.75 0.99 2.95
N ALA A 49 19.59 0.84 3.59
CA ALA A 49 19.42 -0.06 4.73
C ALA A 49 19.74 -1.52 4.36
N ILE A 50 19.30 -1.97 3.18
CA ILE A 50 19.56 -3.33 2.70
C ILE A 50 21.06 -3.53 2.40
N GLU A 51 21.73 -2.57 1.75
CA GLU A 51 23.17 -2.68 1.48
C GLU A 51 24.00 -2.65 2.77
N VAL A 52 23.61 -1.86 3.77
CA VAL A 52 24.24 -1.88 5.11
C VAL A 52 24.03 -3.22 5.81
N LEU A 53 22.82 -3.79 5.73
CA LEU A 53 22.51 -5.11 6.29
C LEU A 53 23.25 -6.25 5.58
N ARG A 54 23.50 -6.08 4.29
CA ARG A 54 24.30 -6.99 3.47
C ARG A 54 25.78 -6.89 3.81
N PHE A 55 26.33 -5.68 3.95
CA PHE A 55 27.72 -5.45 4.34
C PHE A 55 28.02 -5.97 5.75
N THR A 56 27.04 -5.94 6.65
CA THR A 56 27.16 -6.49 8.02
C THR A 56 26.88 -8.00 8.12
N ASP A 57 26.75 -8.69 6.98
CA ASP A 57 26.45 -10.13 6.87
C ASP A 57 25.19 -10.61 7.62
N LYS A 58 24.31 -9.68 8.02
CA LYS A 58 23.05 -10.00 8.72
C LYS A 58 22.01 -10.57 7.78
N ILE A 59 22.08 -10.24 6.48
CA ILE A 59 21.15 -10.73 5.46
C ILE A 59 21.94 -11.15 4.22
N LYS A 60 21.69 -12.36 3.73
CA LYS A 60 22.16 -12.81 2.42
C LYS A 60 21.19 -12.33 1.35
N VAL A 61 21.43 -11.13 0.83
CA VAL A 61 20.75 -10.61 -0.36
C VAL A 61 21.65 -10.86 -1.56
N LEU A 62 21.10 -11.43 -2.62
CA LEU A 62 21.86 -11.64 -3.83
C LEU A 62 22.11 -10.29 -4.52
N PRO A 63 23.29 -10.07 -5.13
CA PRO A 63 23.56 -8.85 -5.89
C PRO A 63 22.50 -8.64 -6.98
N TYR A 64 22.20 -7.37 -7.26
CA TYR A 64 21.30 -7.01 -8.35
C TYR A 64 21.80 -7.64 -9.66
N ASN A 65 20.96 -8.48 -10.27
CA ASN A 65 21.19 -8.99 -11.61
C ASN A 65 20.15 -8.39 -12.53
N PHE A 66 20.58 -7.86 -13.67
CA PHE A 66 19.72 -7.21 -14.66
C PHE A 66 18.53 -8.10 -15.08
N GLN A 67 18.73 -9.41 -15.16
CA GLN A 67 17.66 -10.35 -15.49
C GLN A 67 16.57 -10.41 -14.41
N ARG A 68 16.96 -10.39 -13.13
CA ARG A 68 16.02 -10.39 -12.00
C ARG A 68 15.32 -9.05 -11.83
N GLY A 69 16.07 -7.97 -12.06
CA GLY A 69 15.54 -6.62 -12.13
C GLY A 69 14.44 -6.48 -13.17
N ARG A 70 14.62 -7.10 -14.35
CA ARG A 70 13.64 -7.13 -15.43
C ARG A 70 12.38 -7.92 -15.07
N ASP A 71 12.52 -9.04 -14.36
CA ASP A 71 11.36 -9.83 -13.91
C ASP A 71 10.48 -9.03 -12.94
N MET A 72 11.12 -8.24 -12.06
CA MET A 72 10.44 -7.40 -11.07
C MET A 72 9.98 -6.04 -11.64
N LEU A 73 10.42 -5.65 -12.84
CA LEU A 73 10.20 -4.33 -13.43
C LEU A 73 8.70 -4.02 -13.58
N VAL A 74 7.94 -4.92 -14.19
CA VAL A 74 6.49 -4.73 -14.39
C VAL A 74 5.74 -4.60 -13.06
N PRO A 75 5.87 -5.53 -12.09
CA PRO A 75 5.21 -5.36 -10.79
C PRO A 75 5.58 -4.05 -10.08
N SER A 76 6.85 -3.66 -10.10
CA SER A 76 7.31 -2.44 -9.45
C SER A 76 6.79 -1.17 -10.12
N LEU A 77 6.71 -1.14 -11.45
CA LEU A 77 6.11 -0.04 -12.20
C LEU A 77 4.62 0.11 -11.90
N LEU A 78 3.88 -1.00 -11.86
CA LEU A 78 2.45 -0.97 -11.52
C LEU A 78 2.23 -0.51 -10.07
N TYR A 79 3.10 -0.96 -9.15
CA TYR A 79 3.09 -0.52 -7.76
C TYR A 79 3.35 1.00 -7.65
N SER A 80 4.39 1.49 -8.33
CA SER A 80 4.78 2.90 -8.29
C SER A 80 3.78 3.82 -9.00
N LEU A 81 3.19 3.40 -10.12
CA LEU A 81 2.12 4.14 -10.80
C LEU A 81 0.86 4.26 -9.94
N SER A 82 0.46 3.18 -9.26
CA SER A 82 -0.66 3.24 -8.32
C SER A 82 -0.38 4.20 -7.16
N ALA A 83 0.85 4.17 -6.63
CA ALA A 83 1.29 5.12 -5.61
C ALA A 83 1.24 6.55 -6.16
N TYR A 84 1.81 6.81 -7.33
CA TYR A 84 1.80 8.11 -8.00
C TYR A 84 0.39 8.69 -8.16
N PHE A 85 -0.57 7.93 -8.69
CA PHE A 85 -1.97 8.40 -8.77
C PHE A 85 -2.59 8.69 -7.40
N SER A 86 -2.16 7.97 -6.36
CA SER A 86 -2.64 8.22 -5.01
C SER A 86 -2.03 9.47 -4.39
N LEU A 87 -0.76 9.75 -4.69
CA LEU A 87 -0.09 10.97 -4.25
C LEU A 87 -0.69 12.19 -4.95
N ASN A 88 -0.87 12.13 -6.27
CA ASN A 88 -1.52 13.19 -7.05
C ASN A 88 -2.98 13.42 -6.64
N SER A 89 -3.69 12.41 -6.13
CA SER A 89 -5.05 12.60 -5.60
C SER A 89 -5.08 13.41 -4.29
N LEU A 90 -3.94 13.59 -3.63
CA LEU A 90 -3.79 14.38 -2.42
C LEU A 90 -3.37 15.82 -2.73
N GLU A 91 -2.71 16.06 -3.87
CA GLU A 91 -2.17 17.36 -4.28
C GLU A 91 -3.10 18.07 -5.28
N GLY A 92 -3.62 19.23 -4.90
CA GLY A 92 -4.16 20.23 -5.83
C GLY A 92 -5.54 19.97 -6.47
N ILE A 93 -5.96 18.72 -6.68
CA ILE A 93 -7.31 18.39 -7.15
C ILE A 93 -7.98 17.60 -6.03
N THR A 94 -8.90 18.23 -5.29
CA THR A 94 -9.75 17.49 -4.34
C THR A 94 -10.53 16.44 -5.14
N MET A 95 -10.06 15.19 -5.12
CA MET A 95 -10.72 14.02 -5.70
C MET A 95 -11.44 13.26 -4.58
N PRO A 96 -12.60 13.74 -4.10
CA PRO A 96 -13.22 13.25 -2.87
C PRO A 96 -13.63 11.77 -2.95
N LEU A 97 -13.88 11.26 -4.15
CA LEU A 97 -14.32 9.89 -4.36
C LEU A 97 -13.17 8.89 -4.55
N PHE A 98 -11.96 9.37 -4.84
CA PHE A 98 -10.79 8.53 -5.12
C PHE A 98 -10.45 7.60 -3.94
N PRO A 99 -10.40 8.07 -2.68
CA PRO A 99 -10.11 7.21 -1.54
C PRO A 99 -11.10 6.06 -1.36
N ALA A 100 -12.38 6.27 -1.71
CA ALA A 100 -13.43 5.26 -1.63
C ALA A 100 -13.32 4.24 -2.77
N ILE A 101 -13.10 4.70 -4.01
CA ILE A 101 -12.97 3.82 -5.19
C ILE A 101 -11.74 2.93 -5.07
N LYS A 102 -10.62 3.46 -4.56
CA LYS A 102 -9.40 2.66 -4.38
C LYS A 102 -9.61 1.43 -3.47
N ARG A 103 -10.65 1.42 -2.62
CA ARG A 103 -10.98 0.30 -1.74
C ARG A 103 -11.51 -0.93 -2.47
N PHE A 104 -11.77 -0.87 -3.77
CA PHE A 104 -12.10 -2.05 -4.57
C PHE A 104 -10.87 -2.87 -5.02
N CYS A 105 -9.66 -2.51 -4.56
CA CYS A 105 -8.42 -3.24 -4.81
C CYS A 105 -8.51 -4.76 -4.51
N PRO A 106 -9.09 -5.24 -3.38
CA PRO A 106 -9.22 -6.68 -3.14
C PRO A 106 -10.04 -7.42 -4.21
N MET A 107 -11.05 -6.75 -4.78
CA MET A 107 -11.83 -7.34 -5.89
C MET A 107 -11.00 -7.47 -7.16
N ALA A 108 -10.18 -6.47 -7.47
CA ALA A 108 -9.25 -6.55 -8.60
C ALA A 108 -8.23 -7.67 -8.41
N VAL A 109 -7.67 -7.83 -7.20
CA VAL A 109 -6.78 -8.96 -6.87
C VAL A 109 -7.50 -10.30 -7.10
N LEU A 110 -8.73 -10.44 -6.62
CA LEU A 110 -9.51 -11.67 -6.81
C LEU A 110 -9.76 -11.95 -8.30
N ALA A 111 -10.19 -10.96 -9.07
CA ALA A 111 -10.43 -11.10 -10.51
C ALA A 111 -9.16 -11.47 -11.28
N PHE A 112 -8.05 -10.78 -11.01
CA PHE A 112 -6.76 -11.06 -11.62
C PHE A 112 -6.20 -12.43 -11.20
N SER A 113 -6.44 -12.87 -9.97
CA SER A 113 -6.03 -14.21 -9.53
C SER A 113 -6.72 -15.34 -10.32
N CYS A 114 -7.99 -15.17 -10.67
CA CYS A 114 -8.71 -16.12 -11.53
C CYS A 114 -8.15 -16.12 -12.96
N TYR A 115 -7.79 -14.95 -13.49
CA TYR A 115 -7.33 -14.81 -14.87
C TYR A 115 -5.86 -15.23 -15.07
N LEU A 116 -4.95 -14.72 -14.23
CA LEU A 116 -3.49 -14.90 -14.37
C LEU A 116 -3.00 -16.22 -13.78
N LEU A 117 -3.43 -16.58 -12.56
CA LEU A 117 -2.95 -17.80 -11.88
C LEU A 117 -3.75 -19.05 -12.26
N ARG A 118 -4.82 -18.92 -13.08
CA ARG A 118 -5.76 -20.00 -13.42
C ARG A 118 -6.23 -20.80 -12.19
N ASN A 119 -6.32 -20.14 -11.03
CA ASN A 119 -6.79 -20.77 -9.82
C ASN A 119 -8.26 -21.20 -9.97
N HIS A 120 -8.67 -22.21 -9.20
CA HIS A 120 -10.08 -22.62 -9.13
C HIS A 120 -10.98 -21.41 -8.82
N ARG A 121 -12.18 -21.40 -9.40
CA ARG A 121 -13.15 -20.33 -9.21
C ARG A 121 -13.41 -20.13 -7.70
N PRO A 122 -13.29 -18.91 -7.17
CA PRO A 122 -13.51 -18.65 -5.76
C PRO A 122 -14.95 -18.98 -5.40
N SER A 123 -15.17 -19.45 -4.17
CA SER A 123 -16.51 -19.74 -3.68
C SER A 123 -17.35 -18.45 -3.65
N ASN A 124 -18.66 -18.58 -3.87
CA ASN A 124 -19.58 -17.43 -3.81
C ASN A 124 -19.49 -16.70 -2.47
N GLN A 125 -19.18 -17.42 -1.38
CA GLN A 125 -18.97 -16.86 -0.04
C GLN A 125 -17.72 -15.98 0.02
N MET A 126 -16.63 -16.39 -0.63
CA MET A 126 -15.40 -15.59 -0.72
C MET A 126 -15.61 -14.31 -1.53
N ILE A 127 -16.30 -14.40 -2.68
CA ILE A 127 -16.63 -13.22 -3.50
C ILE A 127 -17.50 -12.24 -2.70
N ALA A 128 -18.56 -12.73 -2.06
CA ALA A 128 -19.45 -11.92 -1.24
C ALA A 128 -18.71 -11.25 -0.07
N GLY A 129 -17.82 -11.98 0.62
CA GLY A 129 -17.01 -11.43 1.70
C GLY A 129 -16.04 -10.35 1.22
N VAL A 130 -15.34 -10.57 0.10
CA VAL A 130 -14.40 -9.59 -0.47
C VAL A 130 -15.15 -8.32 -0.93
N PHE A 131 -16.32 -8.49 -1.53
CA PHE A 131 -17.20 -7.38 -1.88
C PHE A 131 -17.66 -6.60 -0.63
N ALA A 132 -18.10 -7.30 0.41
CA ALA A 132 -18.53 -6.68 1.67
C ALA A 132 -17.42 -5.85 2.33
N VAL A 133 -16.19 -6.38 2.38
CA VAL A 133 -15.03 -5.63 2.91
C VAL A 133 -14.70 -4.41 2.08
N SER A 134 -14.73 -4.55 0.76
CA SER A 134 -14.44 -3.44 -0.17
C SER A 134 -15.48 -2.33 -0.04
N MET A 135 -16.77 -2.69 -0.01
CA MET A 135 -17.87 -1.75 0.15
C MET A 135 -17.87 -1.09 1.53
N GLY A 136 -17.68 -1.86 2.61
CA GLY A 136 -17.59 -1.31 3.96
C GLY A 136 -16.43 -0.33 4.10
N SER A 137 -15.27 -0.67 3.54
CA SER A 137 -14.12 0.23 3.54
C SER A 137 -14.34 1.47 2.67
N ALA A 138 -15.07 1.36 1.56
CA ALA A 138 -15.43 2.49 0.71
C ALA A 138 -16.35 3.46 1.48
N PHE A 139 -17.39 2.95 2.15
CA PHE A 139 -18.28 3.74 3.00
C PHE A 139 -17.55 4.37 4.19
N ALA A 140 -16.56 3.68 4.78
CA ALA A 140 -15.72 4.25 5.83
C ALA A 140 -14.84 5.42 5.35
N CYS A 141 -14.55 5.49 4.05
CA CYS A 141 -13.73 6.55 3.44
C CYS A 141 -14.57 7.56 2.66
N PHE A 142 -15.90 7.47 2.74
CA PHE A 142 -16.82 8.32 2.01
C PHE A 142 -17.19 9.53 2.87
N TYR A 143 -17.02 10.74 2.33
CA TYR A 143 -17.30 11.99 3.06
C TYR A 143 -18.22 12.91 2.27
N GLU A 144 -17.93 13.08 0.98
CA GLU A 144 -18.71 13.95 0.11
C GLU A 144 -19.01 13.24 -1.20
N PHE A 145 -20.27 13.32 -1.63
CA PHE A 145 -20.69 12.82 -2.93
C PHE A 145 -20.48 13.91 -3.98
N SER A 146 -19.30 13.91 -4.58
CA SER A 146 -19.03 14.68 -5.79
C SER A 146 -18.52 13.72 -6.85
N LEU A 147 -19.34 13.49 -7.89
CA LEU A 147 -19.02 12.62 -9.00
C LEU A 147 -18.10 13.34 -9.98
N ASP A 148 -16.81 13.34 -9.67
CA ASP A 148 -15.77 13.75 -10.58
C ASP A 148 -15.28 12.56 -11.43
N GLN A 149 -15.30 12.74 -12.75
CA GLN A 149 -14.88 11.71 -13.71
C GLN A 149 -13.40 11.36 -13.56
N TRP A 150 -12.56 12.34 -13.25
CA TRP A 150 -11.13 12.13 -13.05
C TRP A 150 -10.87 11.31 -11.79
N SER A 151 -11.53 11.66 -10.69
CA SER A 151 -11.50 10.85 -9.47
C SER A 151 -11.89 9.38 -9.70
N LEU A 152 -12.84 9.12 -10.61
CA LEU A 152 -13.24 7.76 -10.99
C LEU A 152 -12.16 7.04 -11.80
N LEU A 153 -11.67 7.68 -12.86
CA LEU A 153 -10.67 7.11 -13.76
C LEU A 153 -9.36 6.80 -13.02
N TYR A 154 -8.82 7.77 -12.27
CA TYR A 154 -7.62 7.57 -11.47
C TYR A 154 -7.83 6.52 -10.38
N GLY A 155 -9.00 6.49 -9.74
CA GLY A 155 -9.33 5.50 -8.73
C GLY A 155 -9.31 4.07 -9.28
N ILE A 156 -9.96 3.86 -10.44
CA ILE A 156 -9.99 2.57 -11.13
C ILE A 156 -8.59 2.15 -11.58
N ALA A 157 -7.86 3.05 -12.24
CA ALA A 157 -6.48 2.78 -12.65
C ALA A 157 -5.60 2.41 -11.45
N ALA A 158 -5.67 3.18 -10.36
CA ALA A 158 -4.85 2.97 -9.18
C ALA A 158 -5.13 1.62 -8.50
N PHE A 159 -6.39 1.21 -8.30
CA PHE A 159 -6.67 -0.07 -7.65
C PHE A 159 -6.38 -1.26 -8.57
N CYS A 160 -6.59 -1.13 -9.88
CA CYS A 160 -6.24 -2.18 -10.85
C CYS A 160 -4.73 -2.40 -10.90
N MET A 161 -3.95 -1.33 -11.04
CA MET A 161 -2.48 -1.41 -11.04
C MET A 161 -1.96 -1.96 -9.70
N GLN A 162 -2.52 -1.51 -8.57
CA GLN A 162 -2.15 -2.05 -7.27
C GLN A 162 -2.45 -3.55 -7.16
N GLY A 163 -3.66 -3.97 -7.54
CA GLY A 163 -4.07 -5.37 -7.47
C GLY A 163 -3.21 -6.27 -8.34
N ALA A 164 -2.91 -5.83 -9.57
CA ALA A 164 -2.01 -6.55 -10.47
C ALA A 164 -0.57 -6.63 -9.90
N SER A 165 -0.05 -5.53 -9.33
CA SER A 165 1.29 -5.51 -8.73
C SER A 165 1.42 -6.51 -7.58
N PHE A 166 0.44 -6.57 -6.68
CA PHE A 166 0.47 -7.49 -5.54
C PHE A 166 0.46 -8.95 -5.98
N LEU A 167 -0.35 -9.28 -6.99
CA LEU A 167 -0.46 -10.62 -7.53
C LEU A 167 0.84 -11.07 -8.23
N LEU A 168 1.47 -10.17 -8.99
CA LEU A 168 2.75 -10.46 -9.65
C LEU A 168 3.88 -10.63 -8.63
N ILE A 169 3.93 -9.79 -7.57
CA ILE A 169 4.89 -9.95 -6.47
C ILE A 169 4.65 -11.27 -5.73
N GLU A 170 3.39 -11.65 -5.49
CA GLU A 170 3.03 -12.95 -4.90
C GLU A 170 3.57 -14.10 -5.75
N ASN A 171 3.37 -14.05 -7.08
CA ASN A 171 3.90 -15.08 -7.98
C ASN A 171 5.43 -15.17 -7.94
N LEU A 172 6.12 -14.02 -7.95
CA LEU A 172 7.59 -13.96 -7.87
C LEU A 172 8.15 -14.40 -6.50
N SER A 173 7.34 -14.36 -5.44
CA SER A 173 7.73 -14.84 -4.10
C SER A 173 7.97 -16.35 -4.02
N THR A 174 7.56 -17.11 -5.04
CA THR A 174 7.89 -18.53 -5.18
C THR A 174 9.31 -18.78 -5.66
N GLN A 175 9.93 -17.81 -6.34
CA GLN A 175 11.25 -17.94 -6.96
C GLN A 175 12.34 -17.14 -6.23
N TYR A 176 11.98 -16.04 -5.59
CA TYR A 176 12.91 -15.10 -4.96
C TYR A 176 12.65 -14.97 -3.45
N THR A 177 13.69 -14.64 -2.69
CA THR A 177 13.52 -14.38 -1.26
C THR A 177 12.79 -13.05 -1.03
N THR A 178 12.14 -12.90 0.12
CA THR A 178 11.44 -11.64 0.46
C THR A 178 12.38 -10.43 0.44
N ALA A 179 13.63 -10.60 0.89
CA ALA A 179 14.62 -9.51 0.88
C ALA A 179 15.03 -9.12 -0.54
N ASP A 180 15.21 -10.10 -1.44
CA ASP A 180 15.50 -9.85 -2.85
C ASP A 180 14.36 -9.06 -3.52
N LEU A 181 13.10 -9.43 -3.22
CA LEU A 181 11.92 -8.73 -3.75
C LEU A 181 11.81 -7.29 -3.23
N ILE A 182 12.07 -7.05 -1.94
CA ILE A 182 12.08 -5.69 -1.37
C ILE A 182 13.14 -4.85 -2.07
N TYR A 183 14.35 -5.39 -2.23
CA TYR A 183 15.46 -4.70 -2.85
C TYR A 183 15.18 -4.35 -4.32
N MET A 184 14.77 -5.35 -5.12
CA MET A 184 14.44 -5.14 -6.54
C MET A 184 13.27 -4.17 -6.71
N ASN A 185 12.25 -4.27 -5.86
CA ASN A 185 11.11 -3.37 -5.92
C ASN A 185 11.49 -1.94 -5.58
N SER A 186 12.25 -1.75 -4.50
CA SER A 186 12.70 -0.42 -4.07
C SER A 186 13.57 0.23 -5.13
N PHE A 187 14.45 -0.54 -5.79
CA PHE A 187 15.30 -0.03 -6.87
C PHE A 187 14.48 0.42 -8.08
N ASN A 188 13.62 -0.44 -8.61
CA ASN A 188 12.78 -0.12 -9.77
C ASN A 188 11.80 1.02 -9.48
N SER A 189 11.19 1.05 -8.29
CA SER A 189 10.31 2.14 -7.87
C SER A 189 11.06 3.46 -7.68
N LEU A 190 12.31 3.45 -7.18
CA LEU A 190 13.13 4.65 -7.08
C LEU A 190 13.40 5.27 -8.45
N VAL A 191 13.79 4.44 -9.43
CA VAL A 191 14.00 4.90 -10.82
C VAL A 191 12.73 5.54 -11.37
N PHE A 192 11.57 4.93 -11.13
CA PHE A 192 10.30 5.50 -11.56
C PHE A 192 10.00 6.85 -10.90
N PHE A 193 10.17 6.97 -9.58
CA PHE A 193 9.90 8.24 -8.89
C PHE A 193 10.89 9.34 -9.26
N LEU A 194 12.14 9.02 -9.56
CA LEU A 194 13.10 9.97 -10.13
C LEU A 194 12.64 10.48 -11.51
N LEU A 195 12.10 9.61 -12.35
CA LEU A 195 11.53 10.03 -13.65
C LEU A 195 10.27 10.88 -13.48
N ALA A 196 9.44 10.58 -12.48
CA ALA A 196 8.26 11.39 -12.17
C ALA A 196 8.64 12.78 -11.64
N ASP A 197 9.68 12.85 -10.80
CA ASP A 197 10.22 14.09 -10.26
C ASP A 197 10.80 14.99 -11.37
N LEU A 198 11.43 14.43 -12.41
CA LEU A 198 11.89 15.21 -13.57
C LEU A 198 10.75 15.94 -14.32
N ILE A 199 9.49 15.54 -14.12
CA ILE A 199 8.32 16.15 -14.75
C ILE A 199 7.65 17.16 -13.80
N GLN A 200 7.62 16.88 -12.50
CA GLN A 200 6.95 17.71 -11.50
C GLN A 200 7.85 18.73 -10.80
N ASP A 201 9.18 18.56 -10.85
CA ASP A 201 10.19 19.39 -10.18
C ASP A 201 10.02 19.52 -8.64
N GLU A 202 9.33 18.56 -7.98
CA GLU A 202 9.10 18.59 -6.52
C GLU A 202 10.42 18.60 -5.71
N LEU A 203 11.47 17.92 -6.17
CA LEU A 203 12.75 17.87 -5.46
C LEU A 203 13.37 19.26 -5.32
N ARG A 204 13.29 20.09 -6.38
CA ARG A 204 13.80 21.45 -6.34
C ARG A 204 13.02 22.30 -5.34
N ASP A 205 11.70 22.21 -5.38
CA ASP A 205 10.81 23.01 -4.55
C ASP A 205 10.88 22.59 -3.07
N SER A 206 10.95 21.28 -2.81
CA SER A 206 11.14 20.75 -1.46
C SER A 206 12.46 21.21 -0.83
N PHE A 207 13.55 21.29 -1.61
CA PHE A 207 14.82 21.82 -1.13
C PHE A 207 14.73 23.31 -0.77
N MET A 208 14.03 24.10 -1.57
CA MET A 208 13.76 25.51 -1.27
C MET A 208 12.95 25.68 0.02
N TYR A 209 11.94 24.83 0.21
CA TYR A 209 11.14 24.79 1.43
C TYR A 209 12.00 24.52 2.67
N PHE A 210 12.92 23.54 2.59
CA PHE A 210 13.83 23.21 3.69
C PHE A 210 14.72 24.38 4.11
N ILE A 211 15.21 25.16 3.15
CA ILE A 211 16.04 26.34 3.44
C ILE A 211 15.22 27.43 4.16
N THR A 212 13.95 27.58 3.79
CA THR A 212 13.13 28.72 4.20
C THR A 212 12.36 28.48 5.50
N SER A 213 11.87 27.27 5.73
CA SER A 213 10.80 27.00 6.71
C SER A 213 11.07 25.81 7.66
N SER A 214 12.32 25.32 7.71
CA SER A 214 12.64 24.14 8.53
C SER A 214 12.56 24.42 10.03
N SER A 215 11.52 23.90 10.69
CA SER A 215 11.43 23.82 12.14
C SER A 215 11.94 22.46 12.65
N PRO A 216 12.50 22.38 13.88
CA PRO A 216 13.00 21.10 14.41
C PRO A 216 11.90 20.05 14.55
N LEU A 217 10.67 20.46 14.87
CA LEU A 217 9.51 19.56 14.93
C LEU A 217 9.16 18.98 13.55
N PHE A 218 9.20 19.81 12.50
CA PHE A 218 9.03 19.35 11.13
C PHE A 218 10.05 18.27 10.77
N SER A 219 11.34 18.49 11.07
CA SER A 219 12.39 17.51 10.78
C SER A 219 12.17 16.19 11.51
N ILE A 220 11.77 16.21 12.80
CA ILE A 220 11.47 14.99 13.56
C ILE A 220 10.28 14.23 12.95
N CYS A 221 9.21 14.94 12.60
CA CYS A 221 8.03 14.35 11.96
C CYS A 221 8.38 13.76 10.59
N LEU A 222 9.18 14.45 9.79
CA LEU A 222 9.58 13.99 8.47
C LEU A 222 10.51 12.78 8.54
N ILE A 223 11.51 12.78 9.43
CA ILE A 223 12.39 11.62 9.64
C ILE A 223 11.56 10.42 10.09
N SER A 224 10.62 10.63 11.03
CA SER A 224 9.71 9.58 11.49
C SER A 224 8.85 9.05 10.34
N LEU A 225 8.30 9.92 9.50
CA LEU A 225 7.52 9.55 8.32
C LEU A 225 8.34 8.70 7.35
N ILE A 226 9.59 9.09 7.06
CA ILE A 226 10.47 8.33 6.18
C ILE A 226 10.74 6.94 6.79
N VAL A 227 11.09 6.86 8.07
CA VAL A 227 11.36 5.58 8.76
C VAL A 227 10.13 4.66 8.76
N PHE A 228 8.96 5.17 9.16
CA PHE A 228 7.73 4.38 9.15
C PHE A 228 7.27 4.04 7.73
N GLY A 229 7.59 4.86 6.72
CA GLY A 229 7.36 4.57 5.31
C GLY A 229 8.21 3.41 4.80
N VAL A 230 9.51 3.38 5.13
CA VAL A 230 10.39 2.24 4.86
C VAL A 230 9.86 0.97 5.52
N LEU A 231 9.50 1.04 6.80
CA LEU A 231 8.90 -0.08 7.51
C LEU A 231 7.59 -0.53 6.84
N MET A 232 6.73 0.41 6.42
CA MET A 232 5.48 0.12 5.71
C MET A 232 5.78 -0.67 4.44
N HIS A 233 6.74 -0.23 3.64
CA HIS A 233 7.12 -0.88 2.39
C HIS A 233 7.62 -2.32 2.63
N CYS A 234 8.54 -2.50 3.57
CA CYS A 234 9.05 -3.81 3.97
C CYS A 234 7.95 -4.75 4.47
N PHE A 235 7.07 -4.27 5.36
CA PHE A 235 5.96 -5.06 5.88
C PHE A 235 4.91 -5.38 4.81
N ALA A 236 4.69 -4.50 3.83
CA ALA A 236 3.77 -4.76 2.72
C ALA A 236 4.23 -5.96 1.87
N ILE A 237 5.50 -5.96 1.43
CA ILE A 237 6.06 -7.08 0.65
C ILE A 237 6.16 -8.35 1.50
N LEU A 238 6.54 -8.22 2.77
CA LEU A 238 6.54 -9.36 3.71
C LEU A 238 5.13 -9.95 3.86
N CYS A 239 4.10 -9.12 3.97
CA CYS A 239 2.72 -9.56 4.07
C CYS A 239 2.27 -10.30 2.80
N ILE A 240 2.61 -9.81 1.61
CA ILE A 240 2.33 -10.48 0.34
C ILE A 240 2.99 -11.86 0.32
N CYS A 241 4.29 -11.95 0.63
CA CYS A 241 5.06 -13.19 0.58
C CYS A 241 4.63 -14.23 1.63
N LYS A 242 4.19 -13.79 2.82
CA LYS A 242 3.86 -14.70 3.93
C LYS A 242 2.38 -15.06 4.01
N THR A 243 1.50 -14.22 3.47
CA THR A 243 0.06 -14.40 3.56
C THR A 243 -0.55 -14.78 2.21
N ASN A 244 -0.78 -13.79 1.33
CA ASN A 244 -1.08 -13.81 -0.11
C ASN A 244 -1.44 -12.35 -0.51
N ALA A 245 -1.55 -12.02 -1.80
CA ALA A 245 -1.90 -10.67 -2.26
C ALA A 245 -3.29 -10.22 -1.76
N LEU A 246 -4.27 -11.11 -1.79
CA LEU A 246 -5.65 -10.80 -1.41
C LEU A 246 -5.75 -10.38 0.06
N ASN A 247 -5.10 -11.13 0.95
CA ASN A 247 -5.10 -10.82 2.38
C ASN A 247 -4.41 -9.46 2.65
N THR A 248 -3.32 -9.16 1.93
CA THR A 248 -2.65 -7.86 2.04
C THR A 248 -3.58 -6.71 1.61
N ALA A 249 -4.35 -6.88 0.54
CA ALA A 249 -5.33 -5.90 0.09
C ALA A 249 -6.47 -5.71 1.12
N ILE A 250 -6.99 -6.81 1.70
CA ILE A 250 -8.01 -6.78 2.77
C ILE A 250 -7.49 -6.00 3.99
N VAL A 251 -6.27 -6.30 4.44
CA VAL A 251 -5.65 -5.60 5.59
C VAL A 251 -5.45 -4.12 5.26
N GLY A 252 -5.06 -3.79 4.04
CA GLY A 252 -4.95 -2.40 3.57
C GLY A 252 -6.27 -1.63 3.60
N ASN A 253 -7.39 -2.29 3.29
CA ASN A 253 -8.73 -1.73 3.40
C ASN A 253 -9.16 -1.53 4.85
N VAL A 254 -8.99 -2.53 5.71
CA VAL A 254 -9.29 -2.41 7.15
C VAL A 254 -8.49 -1.26 7.77
N ARG A 255 -7.19 -1.20 7.48
CA ARG A 255 -6.31 -0.09 7.89
C ARG A 255 -6.84 1.27 7.43
N ALA A 256 -7.29 1.39 6.18
CA ALA A 256 -7.85 2.64 5.67
C ALA A 256 -9.14 3.04 6.38
N ALA A 257 -10.04 2.08 6.62
CA ALA A 257 -11.26 2.30 7.38
C ALA A 257 -10.95 2.78 8.81
N VAL A 258 -9.99 2.16 9.49
CA VAL A 258 -9.54 2.58 10.84
C VAL A 258 -8.86 3.96 10.79
N GLN A 259 -8.07 4.23 9.74
CA GLN A 259 -7.37 5.51 9.56
C GLN A 259 -8.35 6.69 9.53
N THR A 260 -9.53 6.56 8.91
CA THR A 260 -10.59 7.59 8.95
C THR A 260 -10.88 8.04 10.39
N PHE A 261 -11.03 7.10 11.31
CA PHE A 261 -11.37 7.40 12.70
C PHE A 261 -10.19 7.95 13.48
N VAL A 262 -9.00 7.41 13.25
CA VAL A 262 -7.77 7.95 13.87
C VAL A 262 -7.53 9.38 13.39
N ALA A 263 -7.69 9.64 12.09
CA ALA A 263 -7.58 10.96 11.51
C ALA A 263 -8.63 11.90 12.11
N TYR A 264 -9.87 11.45 12.31
CA TYR A 264 -10.89 12.23 13.02
C TYR A 264 -10.49 12.54 14.46
N SER A 265 -10.09 11.54 15.24
CA SER A 265 -9.70 11.76 16.64
C SER A 265 -8.56 12.77 16.74
N ILE A 266 -7.58 12.71 15.82
CA ILE A 266 -6.51 13.70 15.72
C ILE A 266 -7.05 15.05 15.24
N SER A 267 -7.99 15.05 14.28
CA SER A 267 -8.69 16.26 13.79
C SER A 267 -9.36 17.01 14.94
N VAL A 268 -10.11 16.35 15.82
CA VAL A 268 -10.74 17.00 16.98
C VAL A 268 -9.72 17.78 17.83
N TYR A 269 -8.46 17.35 17.89
CA TYR A 269 -7.37 18.04 18.60
C TYR A 269 -6.49 18.96 17.74
N LEU A 270 -6.45 18.79 16.41
CA LEU A 270 -5.53 19.48 15.49
C LEU A 270 -6.19 20.14 14.26
N PHE A 271 -7.32 19.67 13.75
CA PHE A 271 -8.00 20.15 12.51
C PHE A 271 -9.54 20.20 12.65
N TYR A 272 -10.16 21.32 12.32
CA TYR A 272 -11.58 21.57 12.61
C TYR A 272 -12.60 20.96 11.62
N ASP A 273 -12.17 20.11 10.66
CA ASP A 273 -12.94 19.94 9.41
C ASP A 273 -13.46 18.52 9.08
N TYR A 274 -13.30 17.52 9.95
CA TYR A 274 -13.85 16.18 9.71
C TYR A 274 -14.79 15.77 10.83
N THR A 275 -16.06 15.49 10.52
CA THR A 275 -16.99 14.82 11.45
C THR A 275 -17.40 13.47 10.84
N PRO A 276 -17.12 12.34 11.50
CA PRO A 276 -17.46 11.03 10.96
C PRO A 276 -18.97 10.88 11.00
N THR A 277 -19.54 10.50 9.87
CA THR A 277 -20.97 10.21 9.78
C THR A 277 -21.27 8.81 10.29
N LEU A 278 -22.55 8.52 10.57
CA LEU A 278 -23.02 7.16 10.89
C LEU A 278 -22.67 6.16 9.78
N LEU A 279 -22.63 6.61 8.52
CA LEU A 279 -22.24 5.79 7.38
C LEU A 279 -20.77 5.32 7.52
N ASN A 280 -19.88 6.20 7.97
CA ASN A 280 -18.47 5.85 8.14
C ASN A 280 -18.31 4.79 9.23
N LEU A 281 -19.09 4.90 10.32
CA LEU A 281 -19.07 3.94 11.43
C LEU A 281 -19.61 2.58 11.00
N ALA A 282 -20.75 2.57 10.31
CA ALA A 282 -21.30 1.34 9.72
C ALA A 282 -20.31 0.70 8.75
N GLY A 283 -19.68 1.50 7.88
CA GLY A 283 -18.63 1.07 6.96
C GLY A 283 -17.46 0.40 7.65
N LEU A 284 -16.95 0.97 8.74
CA LEU A 284 -15.88 0.37 9.55
C LEU A 284 -16.29 -0.99 10.11
N MET A 285 -17.49 -1.08 10.71
CA MET A 285 -17.98 -2.33 11.29
C MET A 285 -18.14 -3.42 10.23
N ILE A 286 -18.63 -3.07 9.04
CA ILE A 286 -18.73 -3.98 7.89
C ILE A 286 -17.34 -4.42 7.42
N ALA A 287 -16.38 -3.49 7.28
CA ALA A 287 -15.03 -3.80 6.83
C ALA A 287 -14.30 -4.75 7.79
N VAL A 288 -14.37 -4.47 9.10
CA VAL A 288 -13.75 -5.32 10.15
C VAL A 288 -14.46 -6.67 10.24
N GLY A 289 -15.80 -6.67 10.29
CA GLY A 289 -16.59 -7.91 10.36
C GLY A 289 -16.36 -8.81 9.15
N GLY A 290 -16.36 -8.22 7.95
CA GLY A 290 -16.06 -8.93 6.69
C GLY A 290 -14.65 -9.50 6.65
N ALA A 291 -13.64 -8.75 7.14
CA ALA A 291 -12.26 -9.24 7.18
C ALA A 291 -12.09 -10.41 8.15
N VAL A 292 -12.75 -10.36 9.31
CA VAL A 292 -12.78 -11.49 10.27
C VAL A 292 -13.48 -12.71 9.67
N TYR A 293 -14.61 -12.50 8.98
CA TYR A 293 -15.33 -13.57 8.29
C TYR A 293 -14.46 -14.23 7.21
N LEU A 294 -13.83 -13.44 6.33
CA LEU A 294 -12.90 -13.95 5.31
C LEU A 294 -11.69 -14.67 5.91
N SER A 295 -11.13 -14.16 7.00
CA SER A 295 -10.02 -14.81 7.70
C SER A 295 -10.40 -16.17 8.27
N LYS A 296 -11.67 -16.37 8.68
CA LYS A 296 -12.19 -17.68 9.10
C LYS A 296 -12.44 -18.58 7.90
N LEU A 297 -13.04 -18.04 6.84
CA LEU A 297 -13.30 -18.78 5.60
C LEU A 297 -12.00 -19.34 5.01
N GLN A 298 -10.95 -18.53 4.90
CA GLN A 298 -9.63 -18.93 4.40
C GLN A 298 -8.90 -19.95 5.28
N LYS A 299 -9.25 -20.05 6.57
CA LYS A 299 -8.73 -21.11 7.45
C LYS A 299 -9.46 -22.43 7.26
N ASN A 300 -10.75 -22.37 6.91
CA ASN A 300 -11.59 -23.55 6.68
C ASN A 300 -11.42 -24.10 5.26
N ASP A 301 -11.31 -23.22 4.26
CA ASP A 301 -10.99 -23.56 2.88
C ASP A 301 -9.46 -23.64 2.73
N GLN A 302 -8.86 -24.82 2.95
CA GLN A 302 -7.43 -25.12 2.68
C GLN A 302 -7.03 -25.02 1.17
N PHE A 303 -7.65 -24.13 0.38
CA PHE A 303 -7.64 -24.18 -1.09
C PHE A 303 -6.62 -23.28 -1.81
N LEU A 304 -5.68 -22.62 -1.13
CA LEU A 304 -4.68 -21.76 -1.81
C LEU A 304 -3.21 -22.14 -1.54
N ARG A 305 -2.95 -23.35 -1.03
CA ARG A 305 -1.61 -23.94 -1.01
C ARG A 305 -1.63 -25.40 -1.42
N THR A 306 -2.00 -25.67 -2.67
CA THR A 306 -1.37 -26.79 -3.37
C THR A 306 -0.15 -26.22 -4.09
N PRO A 307 1.08 -26.71 -3.80
CA PRO A 307 2.21 -26.38 -4.66
C PRO A 307 1.87 -26.89 -6.06
N ILE A 308 2.04 -26.03 -7.07
CA ILE A 308 1.98 -26.46 -8.46
C ILE A 308 3.08 -27.51 -8.62
N ASN A 309 2.68 -28.78 -8.69
CA ASN A 309 3.59 -29.85 -9.07
C ASN A 309 3.87 -29.65 -10.55
N LEU A 310 4.98 -28.98 -10.86
CA LEU A 310 5.50 -28.86 -12.21
C LEU A 310 6.11 -30.22 -12.60
N ASP A 311 5.27 -31.24 -12.74
CA ASP A 311 5.63 -32.38 -13.58
C ASP A 311 5.57 -31.89 -15.02
N ARG A 312 6.75 -31.47 -15.50
CA ARG A 312 7.05 -31.24 -16.90
C ARG A 312 6.99 -32.60 -17.64
N PRO A 313 6.53 -32.64 -18.90
CA PRO A 313 7.20 -33.44 -19.91
C PRO A 313 8.51 -32.78 -20.34
#